data_AF-A0A661M9G1-F1
#
_entry.id   AF-A0A661M9G1-F1
#
_cell.length_a   1.000
_cell.length_b   1.000
_cell.length_c   1.000
_cell.angle_alpha   90.00
_cell.angle_beta   90.00
_cell.angle_gamma   90.00
#
_symmetry.space_group_name_H-M   'P 1'
#
loop_
_entity.id
_entity.type
_entity.pdbx_description
1 polymer ?
#
loop_
_entity_poly.entity_id
_entity_poly.type
_entity_poly.pdbx_seq_one_letter_code
_entity_poly.pdbx_strand_id
1 'polypeptide(L)'
;MALVPAQSTGTVLIRKVLDYCMLKVDTELQQVALDAINNAINKINTRNWKQLLAQDSTALVADTRTYALPDNFRAPRHMEWLDSSDKSHGHVPFKELKSILVEHPDATESGSPRRYTVDRMARLVMFDVPPTAAHATEYVKYNLWYFARQLHLAGGTSIAYPTEFEEYIMWRARAELASFRRPDAASYAYGQAKSAWTALVADDNNTMSDWE
;
A
#
# COMPACT_ATOMS: atom_id res chain seq x y z
N MET A 1 -14.40 -9.09 -6.04
CA MET A 1 -14.08 -7.82 -6.71
C MET A 1 -13.87 -6.77 -5.63
N ALA A 2 -12.62 -6.36 -5.37
CA ALA A 2 -12.40 -5.19 -4.53
C ALA A 2 -12.96 -3.98 -5.28
N LEU A 3 -13.90 -3.26 -4.67
CA LEU A 3 -14.34 -1.96 -5.14
C LEU A 3 -13.10 -1.09 -5.25
N VAL A 4 -12.76 -0.62 -6.46
CA VAL A 4 -11.78 0.45 -6.62
C VAL A 4 -12.46 1.69 -6.03
N PRO A 5 -12.01 2.21 -4.87
CA PRO A 5 -12.66 3.36 -4.26
C PRO A 5 -12.54 4.56 -5.19
N ALA A 6 -13.56 5.41 -5.20
CA ALA A 6 -13.62 6.56 -6.07
C ALA A 6 -12.37 7.43 -5.90
N GLN A 7 -11.71 7.78 -7.01
CA GLN A 7 -10.56 8.68 -6.96
C GLN A 7 -11.07 10.13 -6.98
N SER A 8 -10.77 10.89 -5.93
CA SER A 8 -11.02 12.33 -5.90
C SER A 8 -9.98 13.05 -6.77
N THR A 9 -10.38 14.01 -7.60
CA THR A 9 -9.42 14.77 -8.42
C THR A 9 -8.61 15.74 -7.54
N GLY A 10 -7.30 15.54 -7.48
CA GLY A 10 -6.37 16.34 -6.67
C GLY A 10 -6.46 17.88 -6.78
N THR A 11 -6.97 18.41 -7.89
CA THR A 11 -7.16 19.87 -8.08
C THR A 11 -8.18 20.47 -7.10
N VAL A 12 -9.24 19.70 -6.76
CA VAL A 12 -10.26 20.14 -5.80
C VAL A 12 -9.70 20.19 -4.38
N LEU A 13 -8.89 19.19 -4.01
CA LEU A 13 -8.25 19.14 -2.70
C LEU A 13 -7.29 20.31 -2.48
N ILE A 14 -6.43 20.60 -3.45
CA ILE A 14 -5.50 21.73 -3.37
C ILE A 14 -6.27 23.04 -3.11
N ARG A 15 -7.38 23.26 -3.84
CA ARG A 15 -8.23 24.43 -3.61
C ARG A 15 -8.84 24.44 -2.21
N LYS A 16 -9.43 23.32 -1.75
CA LYS A 16 -9.99 23.18 -0.39
C LYS A 16 -8.97 23.49 0.71
N VAL A 17 -7.69 23.15 0.49
CA VAL A 17 -6.59 23.43 1.44
C VAL A 17 -6.24 24.92 1.42
N LEU A 18 -6.08 25.52 0.24
CA LEU A 18 -5.73 26.93 0.08
C LEU A 18 -6.82 27.88 0.62
N ASP A 19 -8.09 27.57 0.34
CA ASP A 19 -9.24 28.40 0.74
C ASP A 19 -9.34 28.56 2.27
N TYR A 20 -8.82 27.58 3.04
CA TYR A 20 -8.82 27.64 4.50
C TYR A 20 -8.02 28.83 5.05
N CYS A 21 -6.93 29.19 4.37
CA CYS A 21 -6.11 30.33 4.77
C CYS A 21 -6.57 31.66 4.14
N MET A 22 -7.61 31.67 3.31
CA MET A 22 -8.11 32.85 2.58
C MET A 22 -7.02 33.60 1.80
N LEU A 23 -6.03 32.87 1.29
CA LEU A 23 -4.87 33.46 0.60
C LEU A 23 -5.18 33.65 -0.88
N LYS A 24 -4.67 34.74 -1.46
CA LYS A 24 -4.63 34.89 -2.92
C LYS A 24 -3.73 33.80 -3.48
N VAL A 25 -4.27 32.92 -4.33
CA VAL A 25 -3.54 31.77 -4.86
C VAL A 25 -2.50 32.23 -5.88
N ASP A 26 -1.24 31.96 -5.58
CA ASP A 26 -0.12 32.02 -6.52
C ASP A 26 0.58 30.66 -6.65
N THR A 27 1.55 30.54 -7.56
CA THR A 27 2.24 29.29 -7.86
C THR A 27 3.03 28.76 -6.65
N GLU A 28 3.58 29.65 -5.82
CA GLU A 28 4.36 29.27 -4.63
C GLU A 28 3.43 28.65 -3.57
N LEU A 29 2.28 29.27 -3.30
CA LEU A 29 1.30 28.75 -2.36
C LEU A 29 0.68 27.42 -2.83
N GLN A 30 0.47 27.25 -4.14
CA GLN A 30 0.06 25.96 -4.68
C GLN A 30 1.09 24.86 -4.38
N GLN A 31 2.38 25.17 -4.51
CA GLN A 31 3.44 24.21 -4.19
C GLN A 31 3.47 23.89 -2.69
N VAL A 32 3.34 24.89 -1.81
CA VAL A 32 3.28 24.65 -0.35
C VAL A 32 2.08 23.80 0.03
N ALA A 33 0.92 24.03 -0.58
CA ALA A 33 -0.27 23.20 -0.37
C ALA A 33 -0.04 21.75 -0.86
N LEU A 34 0.66 21.58 -1.99
CA LEU A 34 1.03 20.28 -2.53
C LEU A 34 1.97 19.53 -1.57
N ASP A 35 2.97 20.21 -1.03
CA ASP A 35 3.92 19.64 -0.07
C ASP A 35 3.20 19.22 1.23
N ALA A 36 2.28 20.04 1.72
CA ALA A 36 1.45 19.71 2.89
C ALA A 36 0.55 18.48 2.64
N ILE A 37 -0.03 18.36 1.44
CA ILE A 37 -0.80 17.17 1.04
C ILE A 37 0.12 15.94 0.98
N ASN A 38 1.31 16.07 0.39
CA ASN A 38 2.31 15.01 0.32
C ASN A 38 2.78 14.56 1.70
N ASN A 39 2.92 15.46 2.67
CA ASN A 39 3.24 15.12 4.05
C ASN A 39 2.12 14.31 4.71
N ALA A 40 0.85 14.69 4.49
CA ALA A 40 -0.29 13.92 4.99
C ALA A 40 -0.35 12.51 4.36
N ILE A 41 -0.12 12.41 3.05
CA ILE A 41 -0.01 11.13 2.32
C ILE A 41 1.13 10.28 2.89
N ASN A 42 2.31 10.87 3.10
CA ASN A 42 3.45 10.20 3.70
C ASN A 42 3.10 9.63 5.07
N LYS A 43 2.36 10.39 5.90
CA LYS A 43 1.91 9.90 7.20
C LYS A 43 0.98 8.69 7.07
N ILE A 44 0.03 8.69 6.14
CA ILE A 44 -0.83 7.52 5.87
C ILE A 44 0.03 6.32 5.43
N ASN A 45 0.99 6.54 4.54
CA ASN A 45 1.92 5.52 4.06
C ASN A 45 2.87 4.96 5.15
N THR A 46 2.78 5.43 6.41
CA THR A 46 3.51 4.81 7.54
C THR A 46 2.78 3.64 8.20
N ARG A 47 1.47 3.44 7.95
CA ARG A 47 0.67 2.33 8.56
C ARG A 47 0.21 1.28 7.54
N ASN A 48 0.30 -0.01 7.86
CA ASN A 48 -0.28 -1.07 7.02
C ASN A 48 -1.81 -1.08 7.20
N TRP A 49 -2.53 -0.54 6.23
CA TRP A 49 -3.99 -0.43 6.27
C TRP A 49 -4.64 -1.72 5.75
N LYS A 50 -5.45 -2.36 6.59
CA LYS A 50 -6.26 -3.54 6.25
C LYS A 50 -7.29 -3.22 5.17
N GLN A 51 -7.87 -2.02 5.20
CA GLN A 51 -8.76 -1.53 4.12
C GLN A 51 -8.05 -1.38 2.76
N LEU A 52 -6.71 -1.40 2.73
CA LEU A 52 -5.89 -1.39 1.51
C LEU A 52 -5.27 -2.76 1.20
N LEU A 53 -5.90 -3.83 1.65
CA LEU A 53 -5.50 -5.18 1.28
C LEU A 53 -5.77 -5.40 -0.21
N ALA A 54 -4.72 -5.78 -0.93
CA ALA A 54 -4.78 -6.15 -2.33
C ALA A 54 -4.38 -7.62 -2.48
N GLN A 55 -4.72 -8.20 -3.62
CA GLN A 55 -4.28 -9.52 -4.02
C GLN A 55 -3.76 -9.49 -5.46
N ASP A 56 -2.73 -10.28 -5.73
CA ASP A 56 -2.19 -10.49 -7.07
C ASP A 56 -1.95 -11.98 -7.30
N SER A 57 -2.35 -12.47 -8.48
CA SER A 57 -2.20 -13.87 -8.87
C SER A 57 -1.15 -13.97 -9.97
N THR A 58 -0.10 -14.74 -9.72
CA THR A 58 1.03 -14.87 -10.64
C THR A 58 1.21 -16.32 -11.06
N ALA A 59 1.29 -16.56 -12.36
CA ALA A 59 1.56 -17.89 -12.90
C ALA A 59 2.94 -18.39 -12.46
N LEU A 60 2.99 -19.63 -11.97
CA LEU A 60 4.23 -20.29 -11.64
C LEU A 60 4.91 -20.78 -12.92
N VAL A 61 6.20 -20.53 -13.01
CA VAL A 61 7.04 -20.98 -14.12
C VAL A 61 8.10 -21.91 -13.55
N ALA A 62 8.25 -23.08 -14.16
CA ALA A 62 9.28 -24.05 -13.78
C ALA A 62 10.67 -23.38 -13.79
N ASP A 63 11.52 -23.79 -12.85
CA ASP A 63 12.89 -23.30 -12.66
C ASP A 63 13.00 -21.78 -12.39
N THR A 64 11.86 -21.09 -12.17
CA THR A 64 11.82 -19.66 -11.86
C THR A 64 11.65 -19.43 -10.37
N ARG A 65 12.72 -18.99 -9.71
CA ARG A 65 12.76 -18.72 -8.27
C ARG A 65 12.16 -17.37 -7.88
N THR A 66 12.27 -16.38 -8.76
CA THR A 66 12.00 -14.98 -8.44
C THR A 66 10.95 -14.37 -9.35
N TYR A 67 10.07 -13.56 -8.77
CA TYR A 67 8.94 -12.92 -9.45
C TYR A 67 8.86 -11.46 -9.04
N ALA A 68 8.37 -10.60 -9.94
CA ALA A 68 8.21 -9.18 -9.65
C ALA A 68 7.08 -8.94 -8.64
N LEU A 69 7.28 -7.98 -7.75
CA LEU A 69 6.22 -7.47 -6.88
C LEU A 69 5.40 -6.38 -7.57
N PRO A 70 4.09 -6.29 -7.30
CA PRO A 70 3.25 -5.18 -7.74
C PRO A 70 3.83 -3.81 -7.38
N ASP A 71 3.59 -2.80 -8.23
CA ASP A 71 4.07 -1.42 -8.03
C ASP A 71 3.63 -0.78 -6.73
N ASN A 72 2.44 -1.14 -6.28
CA ASN A 72 1.88 -0.68 -5.03
C ASN A 72 2.23 -1.60 -3.85
N PHE A 73 3.10 -2.61 -3.99
CA PHE A 73 3.41 -3.51 -2.88
C PHE A 73 4.07 -2.76 -1.71
N ARG A 74 3.64 -3.10 -0.48
CA ARG A 74 4.24 -2.56 0.74
C ARG A 74 4.79 -3.64 1.66
N ALA A 75 3.95 -4.60 2.01
CA ALA A 75 4.26 -5.64 2.96
C ALA A 75 3.42 -6.89 2.66
N PRO A 76 4.00 -8.08 2.81
CA PRO A 76 3.27 -9.32 2.56
C PRO A 76 2.26 -9.54 3.70
N ARG A 77 1.14 -10.18 3.39
CA ARG A 77 0.14 -10.60 4.38
C ARG A 77 -0.04 -12.11 4.39
N HIS A 78 -0.24 -12.69 3.21
CA HIS A 78 -0.57 -14.11 3.04
C HIS A 78 -0.25 -14.54 1.61
N MET A 79 0.09 -15.81 1.41
CA MET A 79 0.27 -16.41 0.09
C MET A 79 -0.31 -17.83 0.11
N GLU A 80 -0.89 -18.25 -1.00
CA GLU A 80 -1.36 -19.61 -1.22
C GLU A 80 -1.03 -20.12 -2.61
N TRP A 81 -1.02 -21.46 -2.74
CA TRP A 81 -0.96 -22.13 -4.03
C TRP A 81 -2.35 -22.30 -4.63
N LEU A 82 -2.45 -22.07 -5.93
CA LEU A 82 -3.67 -22.24 -6.70
C LEU A 82 -3.44 -23.24 -7.85
N ASP A 83 -4.41 -24.10 -8.08
CA ASP A 83 -4.42 -24.99 -9.25
C ASP A 83 -4.98 -24.30 -10.51
N SER A 84 -5.10 -25.08 -11.60
CA SER A 84 -5.68 -24.63 -12.87
C SER A 84 -7.16 -24.23 -12.80
N SER A 85 -7.85 -24.58 -11.71
CA SER A 85 -9.26 -24.25 -11.44
C SER A 85 -9.40 -23.16 -10.36
N ASP A 86 -8.31 -22.46 -10.05
CA ASP A 86 -8.24 -21.40 -9.03
C ASP A 86 -8.59 -21.87 -7.62
N LYS A 87 -8.48 -23.18 -7.37
CA LYS A 87 -8.71 -23.75 -6.06
C LYS A 87 -7.46 -23.59 -5.20
N SER A 88 -7.65 -23.11 -3.97
CA SER A 88 -6.58 -23.03 -2.97
C SER A 88 -6.17 -24.42 -2.47
N HIS A 89 -4.86 -24.67 -2.46
CA HIS A 89 -4.23 -25.89 -1.96
C HIS A 89 -3.37 -25.66 -0.71
N GLY A 90 -3.49 -24.49 -0.11
CA GLY A 90 -2.92 -24.20 1.20
C GLY A 90 -1.92 -23.07 1.22
N HIS A 91 -1.63 -22.65 2.45
CA HIS A 91 -0.77 -21.52 2.75
C HIS A 91 0.69 -21.82 2.45
N VAL A 92 1.37 -20.86 1.82
CA VAL A 92 2.83 -20.81 1.71
C VAL A 92 3.39 -19.94 2.83
N PRO A 93 4.10 -20.48 3.83
CA PRO A 93 4.69 -19.70 4.90
C PRO A 93 5.67 -18.63 4.43
N PHE A 94 5.54 -17.43 5.00
CA PHE A 94 6.53 -16.36 4.84
C PHE A 94 7.78 -16.63 5.70
N LYS A 95 8.95 -16.27 5.19
CA LYS A 95 10.20 -16.28 5.93
C LYS A 95 11.05 -15.05 5.60
N GLU A 96 11.77 -14.55 6.60
CA GLU A 96 12.66 -13.40 6.43
C GLU A 96 13.76 -13.67 5.40
N LEU A 97 14.09 -12.65 4.60
CA LEU A 97 15.04 -12.77 3.48
C LEU A 97 16.39 -13.30 3.96
N LYS A 98 16.91 -12.75 5.05
CA LYS A 98 18.17 -13.18 5.65
C LYS A 98 18.14 -14.67 6.01
N SER A 99 17.04 -15.17 6.53
CA SER A 99 16.92 -16.59 6.89
C SER A 99 16.89 -17.49 5.66
N ILE A 100 16.15 -17.10 4.61
CA ILE A 100 16.18 -17.85 3.34
C ILE A 100 17.57 -17.86 2.73
N LEU A 101 18.26 -16.71 2.69
CA LEU A 101 19.61 -16.62 2.12
C LEU A 101 20.66 -17.41 2.90
N VAL A 102 20.47 -17.63 4.21
CA VAL A 102 21.37 -18.47 5.02
C VAL A 102 21.09 -19.96 4.81
N GLU A 103 19.82 -20.36 4.74
CA GLU A 103 19.43 -21.77 4.55
C GLU A 103 19.59 -22.25 3.10
N HIS A 104 19.44 -21.32 2.17
CA HIS A 104 19.39 -21.56 0.72
C HIS A 104 20.19 -20.48 -0.04
N PRO A 105 21.50 -20.33 0.26
CA PRO A 105 22.34 -19.27 -0.32
C PRO A 105 22.36 -19.33 -1.84
N ASP A 106 22.49 -20.53 -2.40
CA ASP A 106 22.62 -20.77 -3.84
C ASP A 106 21.60 -21.81 -4.33
N ALA A 107 20.36 -21.78 -3.83
CA ALA A 107 19.31 -22.69 -4.29
C ALA A 107 19.07 -22.54 -5.80
N THR A 108 19.72 -23.41 -6.54
CA THR A 108 19.75 -23.53 -8.00
C THR A 108 19.15 -24.86 -8.44
N GLU A 109 19.08 -25.84 -7.53
CA GLU A 109 18.36 -27.08 -7.74
C GLU A 109 16.86 -26.86 -7.53
N SER A 110 16.07 -27.19 -8.55
CA SER A 110 14.61 -27.08 -8.51
C SER A 110 14.00 -28.11 -7.58
N GLY A 111 12.94 -27.73 -6.88
CA GLY A 111 12.22 -28.58 -5.94
C GLY A 111 10.74 -28.24 -5.84
N SER A 112 10.13 -28.58 -4.70
CA SER A 112 8.78 -28.13 -4.34
C SER A 112 8.93 -27.01 -3.32
N PRO A 113 8.74 -25.73 -3.71
CA PRO A 113 8.90 -24.61 -2.82
C PRO A 113 7.96 -24.73 -1.63
N ARG A 114 8.49 -24.44 -0.43
CA ARG A 114 7.70 -24.52 0.81
C ARG A 114 7.57 -23.18 1.49
N ARG A 115 8.38 -22.20 1.11
CA ARG A 115 8.43 -20.89 1.75
C ARG A 115 8.69 -19.83 0.71
N TYR A 116 8.23 -18.62 1.03
CA TYR A 116 8.55 -17.45 0.24
C TYR A 116 9.13 -16.34 1.12
N THR A 117 9.88 -15.45 0.48
CA THR A 117 10.33 -14.20 1.06
C THR A 117 10.12 -13.05 0.08
N VAL A 118 10.37 -11.84 0.55
CA VAL A 118 10.21 -10.61 -0.22
C VAL A 118 11.46 -9.76 -0.05
N ASP A 119 12.12 -9.46 -1.15
CA ASP A 119 13.11 -8.39 -1.23
C ASP A 119 12.40 -7.10 -1.65
N ARG A 120 12.18 -6.21 -0.68
CA ARG A 120 11.52 -4.92 -0.93
C ARG A 120 12.39 -3.95 -1.72
N MET A 121 13.72 -4.07 -1.65
CA MET A 121 14.64 -3.19 -2.36
C MET A 121 14.71 -3.58 -3.84
N ALA A 122 14.85 -4.88 -4.11
CA ALA A 122 14.84 -5.41 -5.47
C ALA A 122 13.43 -5.52 -6.07
N ARG A 123 12.39 -5.36 -5.24
CA ARG A 123 10.98 -5.53 -5.59
C ARG A 123 10.65 -6.93 -6.11
N LEU A 124 11.13 -7.95 -5.39
CA LEU A 124 10.98 -9.35 -5.77
C LEU A 124 10.28 -10.18 -4.68
N VAL A 125 9.45 -11.12 -5.11
CA VAL A 125 9.11 -12.33 -4.36
C VAL A 125 10.16 -13.38 -4.69
N MET A 126 10.63 -14.11 -3.69
CA MET A 126 11.59 -15.19 -3.90
C MET A 126 11.14 -16.45 -3.16
N PHE A 127 11.19 -17.58 -3.84
CA PHE A 127 10.98 -18.89 -3.22
C PHE A 127 12.28 -19.45 -2.63
N ASP A 128 12.15 -20.33 -1.64
CA ASP A 128 13.28 -21.03 -1.02
C ASP A 128 14.05 -21.88 -2.04
N VAL A 129 13.34 -22.53 -2.96
CA VAL A 129 13.89 -23.19 -4.15
C VAL A 129 13.08 -22.80 -5.41
N PRO A 130 13.64 -22.90 -6.63
CA PRO A 130 12.85 -22.83 -7.86
C PRO A 130 11.84 -24.00 -7.93
N PRO A 131 10.63 -23.81 -8.48
CA PRO A 131 9.66 -24.90 -8.62
C PRO A 131 10.07 -25.86 -9.75
N THR A 132 9.90 -27.16 -9.54
CA THR A 132 9.98 -28.17 -10.61
C THR A 132 8.80 -28.04 -11.58
N ALA A 133 8.93 -28.61 -12.77
CA ALA A 133 7.83 -28.71 -13.74
C ALA A 133 6.59 -29.44 -13.17
N ALA A 134 6.80 -30.47 -12.34
CA ALA A 134 5.71 -31.18 -11.68
C ALA A 134 4.95 -30.26 -10.70
N HIS A 135 5.69 -29.50 -9.89
CA HIS A 135 5.09 -28.53 -8.96
C HIS A 135 4.33 -27.43 -9.71
N ALA A 136 4.90 -26.86 -10.78
CA ALA A 136 4.23 -25.83 -11.58
C ALA A 136 3.03 -26.36 -12.39
N THR A 137 2.93 -27.68 -12.60
CA THR A 137 1.76 -28.31 -13.22
C THR A 137 0.65 -28.56 -12.19
N GLU A 138 1.02 -28.97 -10.98
CA GLU A 138 0.07 -29.18 -9.86
C GLU A 138 -0.49 -27.84 -9.36
N TYR A 139 0.39 -26.87 -9.13
CA TYR A 139 0.07 -25.52 -8.69
C TYR A 139 0.45 -24.54 -9.80
N VAL A 140 -0.53 -24.19 -10.63
CA VAL A 140 -0.32 -23.37 -11.83
C VAL A 140 0.01 -21.92 -11.48
N LYS A 141 -0.43 -21.44 -10.31
CA LYS A 141 -0.19 -20.06 -9.87
C LYS A 141 -0.11 -19.96 -8.35
N TYR A 142 0.44 -18.84 -7.88
CA TYR A 142 0.28 -18.43 -6.49
C TYR A 142 -0.60 -17.19 -6.42
N ASN A 143 -1.33 -17.05 -5.32
CA ASN A 143 -2.04 -15.82 -4.98
C ASN A 143 -1.35 -15.17 -3.78
N LEU A 144 -0.94 -13.91 -3.94
CA LEU A 144 -0.28 -13.12 -2.90
C LEU A 144 -1.24 -12.03 -2.43
N TRP A 145 -1.60 -12.07 -1.14
CA TRP A 145 -2.23 -10.95 -0.46
C TRP A 145 -1.19 -10.07 0.20
N TYR A 146 -1.36 -8.77 0.03
CA TYR A 146 -0.41 -7.79 0.51
C TYR A 146 -1.09 -6.48 0.87
N PHE A 147 -0.44 -5.72 1.74
CA PHE A 147 -0.83 -4.34 2.01
C PHE A 147 -0.34 -3.47 0.86
N ALA A 148 -1.22 -2.70 0.23
CA ALA A 148 -0.86 -1.79 -0.85
C ALA A 148 -0.47 -0.39 -0.35
N ARG A 149 0.39 0.29 -1.11
CA ARG A 149 0.63 1.74 -1.07
C ARG A 149 -0.36 2.37 -2.05
N GLN A 150 -1.55 2.76 -1.60
CA GLN A 150 -2.54 3.36 -2.50
C GLN A 150 -2.32 4.86 -2.74
N LEU A 151 -1.39 5.49 -2.04
CA LEU A 151 -1.20 6.93 -2.10
C LEU A 151 0.12 7.27 -2.77
N HIS A 152 0.04 7.61 -4.05
CA HIS A 152 1.17 8.20 -4.77
C HIS A 152 1.35 9.65 -4.31
N LEU A 153 2.61 10.08 -4.23
CA LEU A 153 2.91 11.49 -4.03
C LEU A 153 2.34 12.29 -5.20
N ALA A 154 1.74 13.42 -4.88
CA ALA A 154 1.23 14.36 -5.84
C ALA A 154 2.39 14.99 -6.63
N GLY A 155 2.49 14.65 -7.92
CA GLY A 155 3.48 15.20 -8.86
C GLY A 155 2.96 16.42 -9.63
N GLY A 156 1.96 17.12 -9.10
CA GLY A 156 1.23 18.19 -9.78
C GLY A 156 -0.22 18.25 -9.29
N THR A 157 -1.17 18.56 -10.18
CA THR A 157 -2.60 18.67 -9.83
C THR A 157 -3.35 17.33 -9.80
N SER A 158 -2.69 16.24 -10.21
CA SER A 158 -3.22 14.88 -10.13
C SER A 158 -2.80 14.23 -8.82
N ILE A 159 -3.79 13.93 -7.98
CA ILE A 159 -3.61 13.25 -6.71
C ILE A 159 -4.69 12.18 -6.68
N ALA A 160 -4.28 10.91 -6.55
CA ALA A 160 -5.20 9.79 -6.41
C ALA A 160 -5.08 9.25 -4.98
N TYR A 161 -6.20 9.24 -4.28
CA TYR A 161 -6.34 8.64 -2.96
C TYR A 161 -7.76 8.10 -2.78
N PRO A 162 -7.95 7.05 -1.97
CA PRO A 162 -9.28 6.58 -1.59
C PRO A 162 -10.03 7.65 -0.80
N THR A 163 -11.32 7.81 -1.08
CA THR A 163 -12.16 8.85 -0.48
C THR A 163 -12.17 8.85 1.05
N GLU A 164 -11.97 7.69 1.67
CA GLU A 164 -11.90 7.50 3.11
C GLU A 164 -10.76 8.32 3.74
N PHE A 165 -9.66 8.52 3.01
CA PHE A 165 -8.54 9.32 3.49
C PHE A 165 -8.69 10.83 3.23
N GLU A 166 -9.67 11.27 2.43
CA GLU A 166 -9.80 12.67 2.00
C GLU A 166 -9.86 13.63 3.18
N GLU A 167 -10.69 13.31 4.18
CA GLU A 167 -10.92 14.19 5.32
C GLU A 167 -9.65 14.40 6.14
N TYR A 168 -8.92 13.31 6.41
CA TYR A 168 -7.64 13.40 7.10
C TYR A 168 -6.61 14.19 6.28
N ILE A 169 -6.44 13.87 5.00
CA ILE A 169 -5.47 14.54 4.12
C ILE A 169 -5.76 16.04 4.08
N MET A 170 -7.03 16.41 3.88
CA MET A 170 -7.47 17.80 3.85
C MET A 170 -7.18 18.53 5.15
N TRP A 171 -7.61 18.00 6.30
CA TRP A 171 -7.42 18.70 7.58
C TRP A 171 -5.95 18.74 8.01
N ARG A 172 -5.18 17.70 7.72
CA ARG A 172 -3.75 17.67 8.01
C ARG A 172 -3.00 18.69 7.16
N ALA A 173 -3.27 18.75 5.86
CA ALA A 173 -2.67 19.71 4.96
C ALA A 173 -3.07 21.16 5.32
N ARG A 174 -4.33 21.39 5.70
CA ARG A 174 -4.80 22.68 6.23
C ARG A 174 -4.04 23.10 7.49
N ALA A 175 -3.82 22.17 8.42
CA ALA A 175 -3.10 22.46 9.66
C ALA A 175 -1.63 22.82 9.40
N GLU A 176 -0.98 22.13 8.46
CA GLU A 176 0.40 22.44 8.04
C GLU A 176 0.47 23.78 7.29
N LEU A 177 -0.43 24.06 6.35
CA LEU A 177 -0.45 25.37 5.68
C LEU A 177 -0.75 26.52 6.67
N ALA A 178 -1.72 26.30 7.57
CA ALA A 178 -2.12 27.29 8.56
C ALA A 178 -1.03 27.54 9.60
N SER A 179 -0.18 26.57 9.97
CA SER A 179 0.90 26.81 10.94
C SER A 179 1.88 27.90 10.48
N PHE A 180 2.06 28.05 9.16
CA PHE A 180 2.91 29.09 8.57
C PHE A 180 2.18 30.41 8.31
N ARG A 181 0.89 30.35 7.94
CA ARG A 181 0.17 31.52 7.39
C ARG A 181 -0.98 32.04 8.26
N ARG A 182 -1.58 31.17 9.08
CA ARG A 182 -2.68 31.46 10.01
C ARG A 182 -2.57 30.63 11.30
N PRO A 183 -1.59 30.93 12.18
CA PRO A 183 -1.35 30.11 13.38
C PRO A 183 -2.55 30.04 14.33
N ASP A 184 -3.42 31.06 14.31
CA ASP A 184 -4.70 31.13 15.03
C ASP A 184 -5.65 29.99 14.65
N ALA A 185 -5.65 29.59 13.38
CA ALA A 185 -6.52 28.55 12.84
C ALA A 185 -5.88 27.15 12.87
N ALA A 186 -4.55 27.07 12.98
CA ALA A 186 -3.80 25.82 12.89
C ALA A 186 -4.22 24.79 13.95
N SER A 187 -4.43 25.21 15.20
CA SER A 187 -4.82 24.32 16.30
C SER A 187 -6.16 23.63 16.07
N TYR A 188 -7.15 24.35 15.53
CA TYR A 188 -8.44 23.77 15.18
C TYR A 188 -8.30 22.72 14.07
N ALA A 189 -7.56 23.06 13.00
CA ALA A 189 -7.30 22.12 11.91
C ALA A 189 -6.54 20.86 12.39
N TYR A 190 -5.57 20.99 13.29
CA TYR A 190 -4.92 19.84 13.93
C TYR A 190 -5.89 18.98 14.74
N GLY A 191 -6.83 19.61 15.46
CA GLY A 191 -7.89 18.90 16.19
C GLY A 191 -8.77 18.05 15.25
N GLN A 192 -9.20 18.64 14.14
CA GLN A 192 -9.98 17.93 13.11
C GLN A 192 -9.17 16.81 12.46
N ALA A 193 -7.91 17.06 12.10
CA ALA A 193 -7.01 16.04 11.53
C ALA A 193 -6.80 14.87 12.50
N LYS A 194 -6.66 15.13 13.80
CA LYS A 194 -6.52 14.09 14.82
C LYS A 194 -7.81 13.26 14.95
N SER A 195 -8.97 13.90 14.92
CA SER A 195 -10.26 13.21 14.97
C SER A 195 -10.44 12.30 13.75
N ALA A 196 -10.23 12.81 12.54
CA ALA A 196 -10.29 12.03 11.30
C ALA A 196 -9.30 10.86 11.29
N TRP A 197 -8.05 11.07 11.75
CA TRP A 197 -7.07 9.99 11.89
C TRP A 197 -7.55 8.89 12.85
N THR A 198 -8.15 9.28 13.97
CA THR A 198 -8.63 8.34 14.97
C THR A 198 -9.79 7.51 14.42
N ALA A 199 -10.72 8.15 13.70
CA ALA A 199 -11.81 7.47 13.02
C ALA A 199 -11.30 6.49 11.96
N LEU A 200 -10.35 6.90 11.10
CA LEU A 200 -9.73 6.03 10.10
C LEU A 200 -9.06 4.80 10.73
N VAL A 201 -8.32 4.98 11.82
CA VAL A 201 -7.66 3.87 12.51
C VAL A 201 -8.67 2.94 13.17
N ALA A 202 -9.76 3.47 13.73
CA ALA A 202 -10.82 2.67 14.32
C ALA A 202 -11.53 1.83 13.25
N ASP A 203 -11.87 2.45 12.12
CA ASP A 203 -12.51 1.79 10.98
C ASP A 203 -11.63 0.67 10.42
N ASP A 204 -10.35 0.96 10.14
CA ASP A 204 -9.35 -0.01 9.68
C ASP A 204 -9.21 -1.20 10.63
N ASN A 205 -9.26 -0.97 11.95
CA ASN A 205 -9.20 -2.04 12.92
C ASN A 205 -10.46 -2.93 12.89
N ASN A 206 -11.62 -2.33 12.62
CA ASN A 206 -12.92 -3.02 12.57
C ASN A 206 -13.14 -3.79 11.25
N THR A 207 -12.49 -3.41 10.15
CA THR A 207 -12.63 -4.06 8.82
C THR A 207 -12.26 -5.56 8.81
N MET A 208 -11.74 -6.11 9.91
CA MET A 208 -11.33 -7.51 10.01
C MET A 208 -12.27 -8.42 10.82
N SER A 209 -13.38 -7.94 11.39
CA SER A 209 -14.35 -8.86 12.03
C SER A 209 -15.03 -9.81 11.05
N ASP A 210 -14.95 -9.52 9.75
CA ASP A 210 -15.76 -10.20 8.72
C ASP A 210 -14.95 -11.19 7.86
N TRP A 211 -13.66 -11.39 8.18
CA TRP A 211 -12.73 -12.23 7.40
C TRP A 211 -12.04 -13.36 8.21
N GLU A 212 -12.36 -13.48 9.50
CA GLU A 212 -12.00 -14.62 10.37
C GLU A 212 -13.17 -15.59 10.50
#